data_AF-A0A9W4UXP3-F1
#
_entry.id   AF-A0A9W4UXP3-F1
#
_cell.length_a   1.000
_cell.length_b   1.000
_cell.length_c   1.000
_cell.angle_alpha   90.00
_cell.angle_beta   90.00
_cell.angle_gamma   90.00
#
_symmetry.space_group_name_H-M   'P 1'
#
loop_
_entity.id
_entity.type
_entity.pdbx_description
1 polymer ?
#
loop_
_entity_poly.entity_id
_entity_poly.type
_entity_poly.pdbx_seq_one_letter_code
_entity_poly.pdbx_strand_id
1 'polypeptide(L)'
;MWREAAGGAMDGIEWTVRLYLYSPTEEPGFNVPVPSLKSLQMQLFALSRHAGWTGLDLGGGYDPYGPLVRRACEAALESGEITWDGGGPLSLPDSALPEVGASWDAAGEKLRGAMTITKDLMNDMSDAELISYVYATFPEEMDGASEHDAFEKCRVEAAVSLFKRRTTVAKSATISGLGYEGFIAMLADRGIPAFWVTKEDLEARLGVIERLNRHQRQAAR
;
A
#
# COMPACT_ATOMS: atom_id res chain seq x y z
N MET A 1 23.67 5.02 -2.05
CA MET A 1 24.50 5.52 -3.18
C MET A 1 23.62 5.69 -4.43
N TRP A 2 22.54 6.48 -4.32
CA TRP A 2 21.59 6.75 -5.43
C TRP A 2 21.43 8.26 -5.71
N ARG A 3 22.05 9.12 -4.88
CA ARG A 3 21.98 10.58 -5.00
C ARG A 3 22.84 11.17 -6.12
N GLU A 4 23.77 10.41 -6.72
CA GLU A 4 24.74 10.98 -7.67
C GLU A 4 24.26 10.99 -9.13
N ALA A 5 23.15 10.33 -9.47
CA ALA A 5 22.65 10.30 -10.86
C ALA A 5 21.63 11.41 -11.20
N ALA A 6 21.05 12.06 -10.19
CA ALA A 6 20.11 13.16 -10.39
C ALA A 6 20.85 14.51 -10.35
N GLY A 7 21.50 14.85 -11.46
CA GLY A 7 22.11 16.17 -11.68
C GLY A 7 21.03 17.26 -11.76
N GLY A 8 20.68 17.84 -10.62
CA GLY A 8 19.71 18.92 -10.48
C GLY A 8 18.85 18.69 -9.24
N ALA A 9 18.98 19.55 -8.24
CA ALA A 9 18.41 19.41 -6.91
C ALA A 9 16.88 19.53 -6.88
N MET A 10 16.17 18.49 -7.30
CA MET A 10 14.86 18.20 -6.72
C MET A 10 15.08 17.65 -5.31
N ASP A 11 14.32 18.13 -4.34
CA ASP A 11 14.32 17.53 -3.01
C ASP A 11 13.93 16.05 -3.13
N GLY A 12 14.55 15.19 -2.32
CA GLY A 12 14.33 13.73 -2.40
C GLY A 12 12.87 13.34 -2.24
N ILE A 13 12.09 14.16 -1.52
CA ILE A 13 10.65 14.00 -1.34
C ILE A 13 9.87 14.36 -2.62
N GLU A 14 10.19 15.47 -3.29
CA GLU A 14 9.53 15.88 -4.54
C GLU A 14 9.74 14.84 -5.64
N TRP A 15 10.98 14.35 -5.78
CA TRP A 15 11.29 13.27 -6.71
C TRP A 15 10.50 12.00 -6.40
N THR A 16 10.41 11.63 -5.11
CA THR A 16 9.64 10.46 -4.67
C THR A 16 8.15 10.63 -4.96
N VAL A 17 7.58 11.80 -4.73
CA VAL A 17 6.18 12.12 -5.05
C VAL A 17 5.92 11.94 -6.54
N ARG A 18 6.75 12.52 -7.42
CA ARG A 18 6.59 12.41 -8.87
C ARG A 18 6.67 10.95 -9.34
N LEU A 19 7.70 10.21 -8.88
CA LEU A 19 7.84 8.79 -9.20
C LEU A 19 6.64 7.96 -8.73
N TYR A 20 6.10 8.27 -7.55
CA TYR A 20 4.96 7.57 -6.99
C TYR A 20 3.65 7.86 -7.73
N LEU A 21 3.44 9.11 -8.17
CA LEU A 21 2.30 9.44 -9.03
C LEU A 21 2.41 8.76 -10.40
N TYR A 22 3.62 8.65 -10.94
CA TYR A 22 3.88 7.93 -12.18
C TYR A 22 3.71 6.41 -12.07
N SER A 23 3.99 5.83 -10.89
CA SER A 23 4.07 4.38 -10.72
C SER A 23 2.77 3.65 -11.11
N PRO A 24 2.88 2.44 -11.67
CA PRO A 24 1.73 1.64 -12.08
C PRO A 24 1.10 0.90 -10.89
N THR A 25 -0.12 0.41 -11.10
CA THR A 25 -0.80 -0.63 -10.29
C THR A 25 -0.68 -2.01 -10.97
N GLU A 26 -1.26 -3.08 -10.42
CA GLU A 26 -1.33 -4.38 -11.12
C GLU A 26 -2.19 -4.31 -12.40
N GLU A 27 -3.18 -3.43 -12.44
CA GLU A 27 -3.89 -3.11 -13.69
C GLU A 27 -2.97 -2.36 -14.66
N PRO A 28 -3.01 -2.66 -15.98
CA PRO A 28 -2.09 -2.08 -16.95
C PRO A 28 -2.31 -0.57 -17.09
N GLY A 29 -1.40 0.22 -16.51
CA GLY A 29 -1.37 1.68 -16.70
C GLY A 29 -0.29 2.35 -15.87
N PHE A 30 0.42 3.32 -16.46
CA PHE A 30 1.25 4.28 -15.73
C PHE A 30 0.44 5.54 -15.42
N ASN A 31 0.95 6.39 -14.53
CA ASN A 31 0.30 7.63 -14.10
C ASN A 31 -1.11 7.39 -13.53
N VAL A 32 -1.29 6.30 -12.77
CA VAL A 32 -2.55 6.01 -12.09
C VAL A 32 -2.78 7.10 -11.03
N PRO A 33 -3.91 7.84 -11.06
CA PRO A 33 -4.14 8.91 -10.12
C PRO A 33 -4.27 8.42 -8.68
N VAL A 34 -3.76 9.22 -7.73
CA VAL A 34 -3.91 8.98 -6.29
C VAL A 34 -5.13 9.77 -5.78
N PRO A 35 -6.09 9.17 -5.06
CA PRO A 35 -7.40 9.79 -4.82
C PRO A 35 -7.37 11.16 -4.14
N SER A 36 -6.40 11.39 -3.25
CA SER A 36 -6.30 12.65 -2.50
C SER A 36 -4.88 12.87 -1.97
N LEU A 37 -4.58 14.09 -1.54
CA LEU A 37 -3.33 14.42 -0.86
C LEU A 37 -3.12 13.58 0.41
N LYS A 38 -4.18 13.38 1.20
CA LYS A 38 -4.13 12.55 2.39
C LYS A 38 -3.77 11.11 2.05
N SER A 39 -4.37 10.55 0.99
CA SER A 39 -4.05 9.21 0.49
C SER A 39 -2.58 9.13 0.08
N LEU A 40 -2.08 10.12 -0.65
CA LEU A 40 -0.67 10.19 -1.06
C LEU A 40 0.28 10.24 0.15
N GLN A 41 -0.02 11.06 1.16
CA GLN A 41 0.78 11.14 2.39
C GLN A 41 0.85 9.79 3.10
N MET A 42 -0.29 9.12 3.30
CA MET A 42 -0.36 7.80 3.95
C MET A 42 0.36 6.71 3.16
N GLN A 43 0.22 6.73 1.83
CA GLN A 43 0.87 5.78 0.93
C GLN A 43 2.38 5.95 0.92
N LEU A 44 2.89 7.19 0.83
CA LEU A 44 4.32 7.47 0.91
C LEU A 44 4.90 7.19 2.30
N PHE A 45 4.12 7.44 3.36
CA PHE A 45 4.48 7.04 4.70
C PHE A 45 4.64 5.51 4.81
N ALA A 46 3.64 4.73 4.39
CA ALA A 46 3.70 3.27 4.42
C ALA A 46 4.86 2.75 3.55
N LEU A 47 5.05 3.34 2.36
CA LEU A 47 6.19 3.04 1.49
C LEU A 47 7.51 3.28 2.21
N SER A 48 7.70 4.42 2.89
CA SER A 48 8.95 4.74 3.60
C SER A 48 9.28 3.75 4.71
N ARG A 49 8.25 3.28 5.44
CA ARG A 49 8.42 2.30 6.53
C ARG A 49 8.79 0.92 5.99
N HIS A 50 8.12 0.49 4.92
CA HIS A 50 8.45 -0.78 4.24
C HIS A 50 9.80 -0.70 3.50
N ALA A 51 10.14 0.45 2.92
CA ALA A 51 11.40 0.73 2.25
C ALA A 51 12.59 0.56 3.21
N GLY A 52 12.46 1.06 4.45
CA GLY A 52 13.45 0.84 5.51
C GLY A 52 13.75 -0.64 5.77
N TRP A 53 12.74 -1.51 5.68
CA TRP A 53 12.93 -2.97 5.82
C TRP A 53 13.64 -3.61 4.62
N THR A 54 13.61 -2.96 3.46
CA THR A 54 14.27 -3.43 2.22
C THR A 54 15.64 -2.78 1.96
N GLY A 55 16.08 -1.90 2.88
CA GLY A 55 17.31 -1.12 2.76
C GLY A 55 17.24 0.03 1.75
N LEU A 56 16.03 0.46 1.39
CA LEU A 56 15.78 1.64 0.58
C LEU A 56 15.73 2.87 1.50
N ASP A 57 16.55 3.88 1.19
CA ASP A 57 16.54 5.17 1.88
C ASP A 57 15.79 6.19 1.01
N LEU A 58 14.57 6.53 1.42
CA LEU A 58 13.77 7.57 0.79
C LEU A 58 14.01 8.96 1.40
N GLY A 59 14.95 9.07 2.35
CA GLY A 59 15.05 10.18 3.29
C GLY A 59 14.16 9.98 4.53
N GLY A 60 14.40 10.78 5.57
CA GLY A 60 13.53 10.87 6.74
C GLY A 60 12.41 11.89 6.55
N GLY A 61 11.41 11.88 7.44
CA GLY A 61 10.36 12.91 7.50
C GLY A 61 9.06 12.58 6.78
N TYR A 62 8.85 11.33 6.38
CA TYR A 62 7.52 10.83 6.03
C TYR A 62 6.78 10.51 7.31
N ASP A 63 5.64 11.18 7.49
CA ASP A 63 4.70 11.02 8.60
C ASP A 63 3.31 10.98 7.94
N PRO A 64 2.36 10.13 8.41
CA PRO A 64 1.02 10.03 7.84
C PRO A 64 0.31 11.37 7.61
N TYR A 65 0.65 12.38 8.42
CA TYR A 65 0.13 13.75 8.34
C TYR A 65 1.23 14.81 8.30
N GLY A 66 2.49 14.42 8.06
CA GLY A 66 3.65 15.30 8.12
C GLY A 66 3.63 16.43 7.08
N PRO A 67 4.23 17.60 7.39
CA PRO A 67 4.18 18.78 6.52
C PRO A 67 5.05 18.65 5.26
N LEU A 68 6.02 17.74 5.22
CA LEU A 68 6.99 17.68 4.12
C LEU A 68 6.38 17.20 2.81
N VAL A 69 5.69 16.04 2.83
CA VAL A 69 4.98 15.54 1.63
C VAL A 69 3.92 16.55 1.18
N ARG A 70 3.21 17.17 2.12
CA ARG A 70 2.24 18.23 1.83
C ARG A 70 2.89 19.39 1.08
N ARG A 71 3.98 19.94 1.61
CA ARG A 71 4.70 21.06 0.98
C ARG A 71 5.24 20.70 -0.40
N ALA A 72 5.80 19.50 -0.57
CA ALA A 72 6.26 19.03 -1.87
C ALA A 72 5.11 18.94 -2.88
N CYS A 73 3.93 18.45 -2.45
CA CYS A 73 2.74 18.43 -3.30
C CYS A 73 2.22 19.83 -3.61
N GLU A 74 2.12 20.71 -2.61
CA GLU A 74 1.68 22.10 -2.79
C GLU A 74 2.60 22.86 -3.75
N ALA A 75 3.92 22.74 -3.60
CA ALA A 75 4.89 23.35 -4.51
C ALA A 75 4.74 22.80 -5.95
N ALA A 76 4.57 21.49 -6.10
CA ALA A 76 4.38 20.86 -7.41
C ALA A 76 3.00 21.19 -8.05
N LEU A 77 1.98 21.47 -7.23
CA LEU A 77 0.69 21.99 -7.73
C LEU A 77 0.83 23.44 -8.20
N GLU A 78 1.55 24.28 -7.45
CA GLU A 78 1.82 25.67 -7.80
C GLU A 78 2.66 25.79 -9.08
N SER A 79 3.63 24.88 -9.30
CA SER A 79 4.44 24.84 -10.52
C SER A 79 3.74 24.18 -11.71
N GLY A 80 2.61 23.51 -11.50
CA GLY A 80 1.89 22.76 -12.52
C GLY A 80 2.53 21.41 -12.88
N GLU A 81 3.42 20.89 -12.04
CA GLU A 81 4.03 19.56 -12.16
C GLU A 81 3.08 18.43 -11.75
N ILE A 82 2.04 18.75 -10.98
CA ILE A 82 0.95 17.86 -10.59
C ILE A 82 -0.37 18.54 -10.92
N THR A 83 -1.36 17.76 -11.33
CA THR A 83 -2.73 18.21 -11.52
C THR A 83 -3.62 17.76 -10.36
N TRP A 84 -4.49 18.66 -9.90
CA TRP A 84 -5.48 18.40 -8.86
C TRP A 84 -6.78 19.13 -9.15
N ASP A 85 -7.85 18.38 -9.41
CA ASP A 85 -9.17 18.94 -9.73
C ASP A 85 -9.93 19.34 -8.45
N GLY A 86 -9.37 20.27 -7.66
CA GLY A 86 -10.07 20.93 -6.56
C GLY A 86 -10.62 20.00 -5.46
N GLY A 87 -9.92 18.91 -5.15
CA GLY A 87 -10.36 17.86 -4.24
C GLY A 87 -10.45 16.48 -4.88
N GLY A 88 -10.30 16.39 -6.20
CA GLY A 88 -10.21 15.14 -6.94
C GLY A 88 -8.85 14.44 -6.84
N PRO A 89 -8.63 13.44 -7.70
CA PRO A 89 -7.36 12.70 -7.75
C PRO A 89 -6.18 13.58 -8.13
N LEU A 90 -5.00 13.22 -7.62
CA LEU A 90 -3.69 13.75 -7.95
C LEU A 90 -3.08 12.93 -9.07
N SER A 91 -2.58 13.58 -10.11
CA SER A 91 -1.91 12.92 -11.24
C SER A 91 -0.81 13.82 -11.81
N LEU A 92 0.07 13.24 -12.63
CA LEU A 92 1.01 14.04 -13.42
C LEU A 92 0.30 14.52 -14.71
N PRO A 93 0.57 15.76 -15.16
CA PRO A 93 0.15 16.21 -16.48
C PRO A 93 0.91 15.45 -17.58
N ASP A 94 0.32 15.35 -18.77
CA ASP A 94 0.92 14.68 -19.93
C ASP A 94 2.32 15.22 -20.27
N SER A 95 2.55 16.51 -20.04
CA SER A 95 3.85 17.16 -20.27
C SER A 95 4.97 16.65 -19.37
N ALA A 96 4.66 16.11 -18.19
CA ALA A 96 5.65 15.59 -17.24
C ALA A 96 5.99 14.10 -17.47
N LEU A 97 5.14 13.36 -18.19
CA LEU A 97 5.29 11.91 -18.34
C LEU A 97 6.61 11.47 -18.97
N PRO A 98 7.16 12.12 -20.02
CA PRO A 98 8.42 11.68 -20.60
C PRO A 98 9.61 11.77 -19.64
N GLU A 99 9.69 12.86 -18.87
CA GLU A 99 10.78 13.10 -17.91
C GLU A 99 10.67 12.16 -16.71
N VAL A 100 9.47 12.02 -16.13
CA VAL A 100 9.25 11.15 -14.97
C VAL A 100 9.35 9.69 -15.38
N GLY A 101 8.95 9.33 -16.60
CA GLY A 101 9.14 7.99 -17.16
C GLY A 101 10.61 7.61 -17.30
N ALA A 102 11.46 8.51 -17.80
CA ALA A 102 12.90 8.29 -17.84
C ALA A 102 13.49 8.12 -16.41
N SER A 103 13.00 8.90 -15.45
CA SER A 103 13.40 8.78 -14.03
C SER A 103 12.95 7.46 -13.40
N TRP A 104 11.75 6.98 -13.76
CA TRP A 104 11.24 5.68 -13.36
C TRP A 104 12.10 4.55 -13.92
N ASP A 105 12.42 4.58 -15.22
CA ASP A 105 13.25 3.54 -15.84
C ASP A 105 14.67 3.49 -15.27
N ALA A 106 15.21 4.65 -14.87
CA ALA A 106 16.48 4.76 -14.16
C ALA A 106 16.40 4.32 -12.68
N ALA A 107 15.20 4.23 -12.10
CA ALA A 107 15.03 3.85 -10.71
C ALA A 107 15.28 2.35 -10.50
N GLY A 108 15.94 2.04 -9.38
CA GLY A 108 16.25 0.65 -9.01
C GLY A 108 14.99 -0.22 -8.92
N GLU A 109 15.10 -1.47 -9.35
CA GLU A 109 13.99 -2.45 -9.38
C GLU A 109 13.28 -2.58 -8.02
N LYS A 110 14.04 -2.57 -6.92
CA LYS A 110 13.48 -2.62 -5.57
C LYS A 110 12.53 -1.45 -5.28
N LEU A 111 12.91 -0.23 -5.66
CA LEU A 111 12.10 0.95 -5.44
C LEU A 111 10.82 0.90 -6.28
N ARG A 112 10.97 0.57 -7.56
CA ARG A 112 9.82 0.41 -8.48
C ARG A 112 8.84 -0.63 -7.96
N GLY A 113 9.32 -1.81 -7.57
CA GLY A 113 8.50 -2.86 -6.99
C GLY A 113 7.79 -2.44 -5.71
N ALA A 114 8.50 -1.76 -4.80
CA ALA A 114 7.90 -1.26 -3.55
C ALA A 114 6.81 -0.21 -3.82
N MET A 115 7.04 0.72 -4.75
CA MET A 115 6.07 1.73 -5.15
C MET A 115 4.82 1.09 -5.76
N THR A 116 5.00 0.17 -6.71
CA THR A 116 3.89 -0.56 -7.36
C THR A 116 3.07 -1.36 -6.35
N ILE A 117 3.72 -2.16 -5.49
CA ILE A 117 3.02 -2.96 -4.46
C ILE A 117 2.26 -2.06 -3.49
N THR A 118 2.89 -0.97 -3.02
CA THR A 118 2.24 -0.06 -2.07
C THR A 118 1.04 0.63 -2.71
N LYS A 119 1.18 1.09 -3.97
CA LYS A 119 0.12 1.77 -4.70
C LYS A 119 -1.03 0.80 -5.00
N ASP A 120 -0.74 -0.38 -5.50
CA ASP A 120 -1.76 -1.40 -5.76
C ASP A 120 -2.57 -1.76 -4.50
N LEU A 121 -1.90 -1.91 -3.37
CA LEU A 121 -2.54 -2.21 -2.10
C LEU A 121 -3.45 -1.07 -1.60
N MET A 122 -3.00 0.18 -1.72
CA MET A 122 -3.57 1.31 -0.98
C MET A 122 -4.36 2.30 -1.85
N ASN A 123 -4.21 2.30 -3.18
CA ASN A 123 -4.75 3.36 -4.02
C ASN A 123 -6.28 3.40 -4.01
N ASP A 124 -6.93 2.24 -3.91
CA ASP A 124 -8.38 2.17 -3.91
C ASP A 124 -8.96 2.14 -2.49
N MET A 125 -8.13 2.23 -1.43
CA MET A 125 -8.62 2.27 -0.06
C MET A 125 -9.37 3.58 0.22
N SER A 126 -10.52 3.46 0.87
CA SER A 126 -11.19 4.61 1.47
C SER A 126 -10.36 5.23 2.58
N ASP A 127 -10.65 6.48 2.95
CA ASP A 127 -10.02 7.16 4.08
C ASP A 127 -10.04 6.34 5.38
N ALA A 128 -11.16 5.67 5.67
CA ALA A 128 -11.28 4.83 6.85
C ALA A 128 -10.37 3.59 6.78
N GLU A 129 -10.28 2.97 5.60
CA GLU A 129 -9.38 1.83 5.35
C GLU A 129 -7.91 2.23 5.44
N LEU A 130 -7.53 3.37 4.87
CA LEU A 130 -6.16 3.90 4.93
C LEU A 130 -5.72 4.18 6.37
N ILE A 131 -6.54 4.91 7.14
CA ILE A 131 -6.27 5.19 8.56
C ILE A 131 -6.13 3.89 9.34
N SER A 132 -7.07 2.96 9.15
CA SER A 132 -7.08 1.68 9.85
C SER A 132 -5.88 0.82 9.49
N TYR A 133 -5.49 0.79 8.22
CA TYR A 133 -4.34 0.07 7.74
C TYR A 133 -3.05 0.64 8.33
N VAL A 134 -2.83 1.96 8.19
CA VAL A 134 -1.61 2.63 8.65
C VAL A 134 -1.43 2.44 10.15
N TYR A 135 -2.44 2.76 10.95
CA TYR A 135 -2.28 2.71 12.41
C TYR A 135 -2.29 1.32 13.02
N ALA A 136 -2.94 0.35 12.38
CA ALA A 136 -2.77 -1.04 12.80
C ALA A 136 -1.40 -1.62 12.42
N THR A 137 -0.73 -1.03 11.42
CA THR A 137 0.60 -1.47 10.98
C THR A 137 1.71 -0.79 11.76
N PHE A 138 1.54 0.49 12.07
CA PHE A 138 2.50 1.37 12.73
C PHE A 138 1.82 2.09 13.90
N PRO A 139 1.42 1.37 14.96
CA PRO A 139 0.70 1.94 16.10
C PRO A 139 1.50 3.01 16.85
N GLU A 140 2.82 2.97 16.77
CA GLU A 140 3.73 3.94 17.39
C GLU A 140 3.63 5.35 16.79
N GLU A 141 3.00 5.51 15.63
CA GLU A 141 2.90 6.78 14.88
C GLU A 141 1.57 7.49 15.11
N MET A 142 0.75 6.96 16.01
CA MET A 142 -0.53 7.53 16.37
C MET A 142 -0.34 8.71 17.34
N ASP A 143 0.03 9.86 16.79
CA ASP A 143 0.29 11.10 17.53
C ASP A 143 -0.99 11.94 17.73
N GLY A 144 -2.00 11.39 18.41
CA GLY A 144 -3.16 12.20 18.82
C GLY A 144 -4.42 11.45 19.20
N ALA A 145 -5.22 12.07 20.07
CA ALA A 145 -6.50 11.53 20.51
C ALA A 145 -7.54 11.51 19.37
N SER A 146 -7.49 12.46 18.44
CA SER A 146 -8.40 12.52 17.28
C SER A 146 -8.18 11.38 16.29
N GLU A 147 -6.93 11.06 16.02
CA GLU A 147 -6.47 10.01 15.13
C GLU A 147 -6.82 8.64 15.72
N HIS A 148 -6.57 8.48 17.02
CA HIS A 148 -6.97 7.30 17.78
C HIS A 148 -8.49 7.10 17.76
N ASP A 149 -9.26 8.16 18.00
CA ASP A 149 -10.73 8.09 17.97
C ASP A 149 -11.25 7.75 16.57
N ALA A 150 -10.65 8.32 15.52
CA ALA A 150 -11.01 8.01 14.14
C ALA A 150 -10.72 6.53 13.81
N PHE A 151 -9.54 6.04 14.21
CA PHE A 151 -9.14 4.64 14.07
C PHE A 151 -10.10 3.69 14.78
N GLU A 152 -10.32 3.87 16.08
CA GLU A 152 -11.17 2.98 16.88
C GLU A 152 -12.61 2.93 16.39
N LYS A 153 -13.15 4.04 15.88
CA LYS A 153 -14.51 4.09 15.34
C LYS A 153 -14.69 3.27 14.06
N CYS A 154 -13.66 3.14 13.22
CA CYS A 154 -13.80 2.54 11.89
C CYS A 154 -13.04 1.22 11.70
N ARG A 155 -12.10 0.87 12.58
CA ARG A 155 -11.15 -0.24 12.38
C ARG A 155 -11.79 -1.60 12.10
N VAL A 156 -12.94 -1.90 12.71
CA VAL A 156 -13.66 -3.17 12.48
C VAL A 156 -14.26 -3.22 11.08
N GLU A 157 -14.99 -2.19 10.67
CA GLU A 157 -15.59 -2.13 9.34
C GLU A 157 -14.52 -2.04 8.25
N ALA A 158 -13.46 -1.28 8.49
CA ALA A 158 -12.30 -1.21 7.62
C ALA A 158 -11.63 -2.57 7.46
N ALA A 159 -11.42 -3.33 8.55
CA ALA A 159 -10.86 -4.67 8.49
C ALA A 159 -11.70 -5.65 7.67
N VAL A 160 -13.03 -5.59 7.81
CA VAL A 160 -13.97 -6.40 7.02
C VAL A 160 -13.92 -6.01 5.54
N SER A 161 -13.91 -4.70 5.25
CA SER A 161 -13.82 -4.18 3.88
C SER A 161 -12.52 -4.62 3.22
N LEU A 162 -11.38 -4.42 3.89
CA LEU A 162 -10.06 -4.85 3.42
C LEU A 162 -9.98 -6.37 3.20
N PHE A 163 -10.58 -7.17 4.10
CA PHE A 163 -10.63 -8.63 3.95
C PHE A 163 -11.32 -9.04 2.64
N LYS A 164 -12.44 -8.40 2.30
CA LYS A 164 -13.15 -8.64 1.04
C LYS A 164 -12.33 -8.23 -0.19
N ARG A 165 -11.36 -7.33 -0.02
CA ARG A 165 -10.55 -6.71 -1.07
C ARG A 165 -9.14 -7.28 -1.19
N ARG A 166 -8.89 -8.48 -0.67
CA ARG A 166 -7.66 -9.28 -0.77
C ARG A 166 -6.61 -9.08 0.33
N THR A 167 -6.93 -8.50 1.49
CA THR A 167 -6.03 -8.65 2.65
C THR A 167 -6.16 -10.03 3.28
N THR A 168 -5.10 -10.52 3.93
CA THR A 168 -5.15 -11.80 4.64
C THR A 168 -6.04 -11.70 5.88
N VAL A 169 -6.66 -12.82 6.28
CA VAL A 169 -7.44 -12.91 7.54
C VAL A 169 -6.61 -12.42 8.73
N ALA A 170 -5.32 -12.80 8.79
CA ALA A 170 -4.42 -12.38 9.86
C ALA A 170 -4.24 -10.86 9.88
N LYS A 171 -4.00 -10.23 8.74
CA LYS A 171 -3.83 -8.77 8.66
C LYS A 171 -5.12 -8.04 9.02
N SER A 172 -6.27 -8.50 8.51
CA SER A 172 -7.57 -7.94 8.86
C SER A 172 -7.91 -8.11 10.34
N ALA A 173 -7.58 -9.25 10.94
CA ALA A 173 -7.72 -9.46 12.38
C ALA A 173 -6.90 -8.43 13.16
N THR A 174 -5.62 -8.23 12.81
CA THR A 174 -4.77 -7.18 13.39
C THR A 174 -5.42 -5.79 13.26
N ILE A 175 -5.94 -5.44 12.08
CA ILE A 175 -6.59 -4.14 11.85
C ILE A 175 -7.83 -3.98 12.73
N SER A 176 -8.67 -5.00 12.85
CA SER A 176 -9.84 -4.96 13.73
C SER A 176 -9.48 -4.94 15.22
N GLY A 177 -8.22 -5.24 15.55
CA GLY A 177 -7.68 -5.59 16.86
C GLY A 177 -8.45 -6.68 17.60
N LEU A 178 -9.17 -7.53 16.86
CA LEU A 178 -9.64 -8.82 17.34
C LEU A 178 -8.51 -9.85 17.17
N GLY A 179 -8.51 -10.89 18.01
CA GLY A 179 -7.70 -12.08 17.75
C GLY A 179 -8.15 -12.78 16.45
N TYR A 180 -7.26 -13.58 15.85
CA TYR A 180 -7.55 -14.32 14.61
C TYR A 180 -8.88 -15.09 14.67
N GLU A 181 -9.11 -15.86 15.73
CA GLU A 181 -10.35 -16.62 15.94
C GLU A 181 -11.57 -15.72 16.11
N GLY A 182 -11.42 -14.62 16.86
CA GLY A 182 -12.49 -13.64 17.07
C GLY A 182 -12.91 -12.94 15.78
N PHE A 183 -11.95 -12.62 14.91
CA PHE A 183 -12.24 -12.03 13.60
C PHE A 183 -12.96 -13.04 12.69
N ILE A 184 -12.55 -14.31 12.68
CA ILE A 184 -13.25 -15.37 11.92
C ILE A 184 -14.68 -15.56 12.42
N ALA A 185 -14.89 -15.62 13.74
CA ALA A 185 -16.22 -15.74 14.32
C ALA A 185 -17.11 -14.56 13.89
N MET A 186 -16.58 -13.33 13.96
CA MET A 186 -17.29 -12.13 13.51
C MET A 186 -17.63 -12.17 12.01
N LEU A 187 -16.70 -12.63 11.16
CA LEU A 187 -16.97 -12.80 9.73
C LEU A 187 -18.11 -13.81 9.50
N ALA A 188 -18.09 -14.93 10.22
CA ALA A 188 -19.13 -15.96 10.14
C ALA A 188 -20.50 -15.42 10.58
N ASP A 189 -20.57 -14.68 11.69
CA ASP A 189 -21.79 -14.02 12.17
C ASP A 189 -22.37 -13.02 11.15
N ARG A 190 -21.50 -12.42 10.33
CA ARG A 190 -21.87 -11.51 9.23
C ARG A 190 -22.12 -12.22 7.90
N GLY A 191 -22.07 -13.55 7.87
CA GLY A 191 -22.24 -14.34 6.64
C GLY A 191 -21.12 -14.17 5.62
N ILE A 192 -19.92 -13.78 6.06
CA ILE A 192 -18.75 -13.59 5.21
C ILE A 192 -17.84 -14.82 5.34
N PRO A 193 -17.57 -15.57 4.26
CA PRO A 193 -16.70 -16.73 4.34
C PRO A 193 -15.25 -16.30 4.58
N ALA A 194 -14.67 -16.74 5.71
CA ALA A 194 -13.26 -16.48 6.05
C ALA A 194 -12.28 -17.29 5.18
N PHE A 195 -12.74 -18.37 4.57
CA PHE A 195 -11.97 -19.24 3.71
C PHE A 195 -12.63 -19.34 2.34
N TRP A 196 -12.00 -18.74 1.34
CA TRP A 196 -12.32 -19.02 -0.06
C TRP A 196 -11.46 -20.21 -0.45
N VAL A 197 -12.07 -21.38 -0.47
CA VAL A 197 -11.44 -22.55 -1.09
C VAL A 197 -12.28 -22.89 -2.29
N THR A 198 -11.74 -22.65 -3.47
CA THR A 198 -12.41 -23.12 -4.69
C THR A 198 -12.34 -24.65 -4.73
N LYS A 199 -13.24 -25.27 -5.49
CA LYS A 199 -13.19 -26.72 -5.68
C LYS A 199 -11.86 -27.12 -6.31
N GLU A 200 -11.37 -26.32 -7.23
CA GLU A 200 -10.07 -26.47 -7.89
C GLU A 200 -8.90 -26.40 -6.90
N ASP A 201 -8.93 -25.49 -5.92
CA ASP A 201 -7.90 -25.40 -4.88
C ASP A 201 -7.87 -26.63 -3.97
N LEU A 202 -9.06 -27.16 -3.62
CA LEU A 202 -9.20 -28.39 -2.86
C LEU A 202 -8.64 -29.59 -3.63
N GLU A 203 -9.00 -29.73 -4.90
CA GLU A 203 -8.53 -30.80 -5.78
C GLU A 203 -7.01 -30.74 -5.99
N ALA A 204 -6.45 -29.55 -6.20
CA ALA A 204 -5.01 -29.35 -6.33
C ALA A 204 -4.26 -29.77 -5.06
N ARG A 205 -4.77 -29.38 -3.88
CA ARG A 205 -4.19 -29.74 -2.58
C ARG A 205 -4.33 -31.24 -2.28
N LEU A 206 -5.46 -31.86 -2.63
CA LEU A 206 -5.63 -33.32 -2.51
C LEU A 206 -4.59 -34.07 -3.36
N GLY A 207 -4.38 -33.63 -4.61
CA GLY A 207 -3.39 -34.22 -5.50
C GLY A 207 -1.95 -34.14 -4.96
N VAL A 208 -1.60 -33.07 -4.24
CA VAL A 208 -0.31 -32.96 -3.53
C VAL A 208 -0.20 -34.00 -2.42
N ILE A 209 -1.23 -34.14 -1.59
CA ILE A 209 -1.27 -35.10 -0.47
C ILE A 209 -1.15 -36.54 -0.99
N GLU A 210 -1.85 -36.88 -2.07
CA GLU A 210 -1.78 -38.22 -2.69
C GLU A 210 -0.40 -38.54 -3.27
N ARG A 211 0.31 -37.53 -3.82
CA ARG A 211 1.70 -37.70 -4.27
C ARG A 211 2.65 -37.93 -3.10
N LEU A 212 2.53 -37.16 -2.02
CA LEU A 212 3.33 -37.34 -0.81
C LEU A 212 3.11 -38.73 -0.19
N ASN A 213 1.87 -39.18 -0.09
CA ASN A 213 1.53 -40.51 0.42
C ASN A 213 2.09 -41.64 -0.45
N ARG A 214 2.12 -41.47 -1.79
CA ARG A 214 2.76 -42.43 -2.70
C ARG A 214 4.27 -42.51 -2.47
N HIS A 215 4.95 -41.37 -2.32
CA HIS A 215 6.39 -41.35 -2.06
C HIS A 215 6.75 -41.97 -0.71
N GLN A 216 5.97 -41.71 0.35
CA GLN A 216 6.20 -42.34 1.65
C GLN A 216 6.02 -43.87 1.62
N ARG A 217 5.03 -44.37 0.88
CA ARG A 217 4.82 -45.82 0.72
C ARG A 217 5.90 -46.50 -0.11
N GLN A 218 6.52 -45.79 -1.06
CA GLN A 218 7.65 -46.30 -1.84
C GLN A 218 8.95 -46.30 -1.04
N ALA A 219 9.18 -45.29 -0.19
CA ALA A 219 10.35 -45.21 0.68
C ALA A 219 10.33 -46.23 1.84
N ALA A 220 9.16 -46.79 2.17
CA ALA A 220 8.99 -47.79 3.23
C ALA A 220 9.07 -49.25 2.74
N ARG A 221 9.42 -49.47 1.47
CA ARG A 221 9.66 -50.79 0.86
C ARG A 221 11.14 -50.95 0.54
#